data_AF-A0A356NDF2-F1
#
_entry.id   AF-A0A356NDF2-F1
#
_cell.length_a   1.000
_cell.length_b   1.000
_cell.length_c   1.000
_cell.angle_alpha   90.00
_cell.angle_beta   90.00
_cell.angle_gamma   90.00
#
_symmetry.space_group_name_H-M   'P 1'
#
loop_
_entity.id
_entity.type
_entity.pdbx_description
1 polymer ?
#
loop_
_entity_poly.entity_id
_entity_poly.type
_entity_poly.pdbx_seq_one_letter_code
_entity_poly.pdbx_strand_id
1 'polypeptide(L)'
;MQHVLNCALGALNLLRALPDLLLALLLVAAVGFGQLPGAMALAIHSVGMVGKFMAETMEQADPDPAEALFSTGADRLQVFVHVLLPQCLPSLLDLAFYRWEFNMRSAVALGAVGAGGIGTELISALRLLDYGQVTALLLVIFLAVGLVDQLSSRCRQSLAR
;
A
#
# COMPACT_ATOMS: atom_id res chain seq x y z
N MET A 1 -26.22 -6.09 9.34
CA MET A 1 -24.97 -6.23 8.55
C MET A 1 -24.49 -4.88 8.00
N GLN A 2 -25.36 -4.07 7.40
CA GLN A 2 -25.01 -2.74 6.83
C GLN A 2 -24.34 -1.75 7.80
N HIS A 3 -24.80 -1.67 9.06
CA HIS A 3 -24.20 -0.77 10.05
C HIS A 3 -22.74 -1.13 10.38
N VAL A 4 -22.41 -2.42 10.47
CA VAL A 4 -21.05 -2.90 10.76
C VAL A 4 -20.12 -2.58 9.58
N LEU A 5 -20.61 -2.76 8.35
CA LEU A 5 -19.89 -2.41 7.13
C LEU A 5 -19.58 -0.91 7.08
N ASN A 6 -20.58 -0.06 7.35
CA ASN A 6 -20.40 1.39 7.38
C ASN A 6 -19.38 1.84 8.45
N CYS A 7 -19.38 1.20 9.62
CA CYS A 7 -18.38 1.46 10.66
C CYS A 7 -16.96 1.05 10.21
N ALA A 8 -16.82 -0.11 9.58
CA ALA A 8 -15.53 -0.58 9.05
C ALA A 8 -14.99 0.34 7.95
N LEU A 9 -15.86 0.76 7.01
CA LEU A 9 -15.51 1.72 5.96
C LEU A 9 -15.15 3.09 6.54
N GLY A 10 -15.84 3.54 7.59
CA GLY A 10 -15.50 4.75 8.34
C GLY A 10 -14.11 4.68 8.97
N ALA A 11 -13.76 3.56 9.60
CA ALA A 11 -12.43 3.34 10.16
C ALA A 11 -11.33 3.36 9.08
N LEU A 12 -11.55 2.67 7.95
CA LEU A 12 -10.61 2.66 6.82
C LEU A 12 -10.41 4.06 6.22
N ASN A 13 -11.48 4.85 6.14
CA ASN A 13 -11.40 6.25 5.70
C ASN A 13 -10.58 7.12 6.65
N LEU A 14 -10.68 6.89 7.96
CA LEU A 14 -9.85 7.60 8.93
C LEU A 14 -8.37 7.25 8.78
N LEU A 15 -8.04 5.97 8.57
CA LEU A 15 -6.65 5.52 8.40
C LEU A 15 -5.95 6.16 7.19
N ARG A 16 -6.69 6.37 6.08
CA ARG A 16 -6.15 6.99 4.86
C ARG A 16 -6.30 8.52 4.81
N ALA A 17 -7.01 9.13 5.75
CA ALA A 17 -7.25 10.57 5.76
C ALA A 17 -5.97 11.38 6.04
N LEU A 18 -5.03 10.79 6.79
CA LEU A 18 -3.74 11.41 7.07
C LEU A 18 -2.72 11.06 5.98
N PRO A 19 -2.03 12.06 5.41
CA PRO A 19 -0.85 11.85 4.59
C PRO A 19 0.24 11.06 5.31
N ASP A 20 0.94 10.16 4.60
CA ASP A 20 2.00 9.30 5.14
C ASP A 20 3.06 10.07 5.93
N LEU A 21 3.44 11.25 5.43
CA LEU A 21 4.44 12.12 6.05
C LEU A 21 3.99 12.63 7.43
N LEU A 22 2.73 13.03 7.56
CA LEU A 22 2.18 13.48 8.82
C LEU A 22 2.08 12.32 9.81
N LEU A 23 1.66 11.15 9.34
CA LEU A 23 1.59 9.96 10.16
C LEU A 23 2.98 9.51 10.64
N ALA A 24 3.99 9.56 9.77
CA ALA A 24 5.37 9.27 10.13
C ALA A 24 5.92 10.26 11.15
N LEU A 25 5.64 11.56 11.02
CA LEU A 25 6.04 12.57 12.02
C LEU A 25 5.43 12.28 13.40
N LEU A 26 4.14 11.95 13.45
CA LEU A 26 3.46 11.57 14.68
C LEU A 26 4.06 10.30 15.30
N LEU A 27 4.35 9.30 14.47
CA LEU A 27 4.93 8.03 14.92
C LEU A 27 6.39 8.16 15.35
N VAL A 28 7.18 9.02 14.70
CA VAL A 28 8.53 9.37 15.15
C VAL A 28 8.46 10.05 16.51
N ALA A 29 7.49 10.94 16.74
CA ALA A 29 7.29 11.56 18.05
C ALA A 29 6.84 10.56 19.13
N ALA A 30 6.04 9.55 18.76
CA ALA A 30 5.51 8.56 19.70
C ALA A 30 6.47 7.41 20.01
N VAL A 31 7.18 6.88 19.01
CA VAL A 31 8.01 5.67 19.08
C VAL A 31 9.51 5.99 19.06
N GLY A 32 9.88 7.18 18.58
CA GLY A 32 11.27 7.62 18.42
C GLY A 32 11.76 7.53 16.97
N PHE A 33 12.98 8.00 16.73
CA PHE A 33 13.64 7.97 15.43
C PHE A 33 14.01 6.54 14.99
N GLY A 34 14.04 6.31 13.68
CA GLY A 34 14.47 5.05 13.08
C GLY A 34 13.52 4.54 12.00
N GLN A 35 13.73 3.31 11.54
CA GLN A 35 12.99 2.72 10.41
C GLN A 35 11.56 2.30 10.77
N LEU A 36 11.32 1.97 12.04
CA LEU A 36 10.03 1.49 12.55
C LEU A 36 8.87 2.47 12.33
N PRO A 37 8.94 3.77 12.74
CA PRO A 37 7.84 4.71 12.51
C PRO A 37 7.52 4.90 11.02
N GLY A 38 8.51 4.83 10.13
CA GLY A 38 8.30 4.89 8.68
C GLY A 38 7.54 3.68 8.16
N ALA A 39 7.95 2.47 8.56
CA ALA A 39 7.26 1.24 8.19
C ALA A 39 5.82 1.23 8.72
N MET A 40 5.59 1.67 9.96
CA MET A 40 4.26 1.79 10.56
C MET A 40 3.40 2.81 9.82
N ALA A 41 3.94 3.98 9.47
CA ALA A 41 3.21 5.01 8.74
C ALA A 41 2.71 4.48 7.39
N LEU A 42 3.61 3.86 6.62
CA LEU A 42 3.27 3.26 5.33
C LEU A 42 2.27 2.12 5.47
N ALA A 43 2.43 1.27 6.49
CA ALA A 43 1.53 0.15 6.73
C ALA A 43 0.11 0.62 7.07
N ILE A 44 -0.04 1.55 8.00
CA ILE A 44 -1.34 2.07 8.44
C ILE A 44 -2.07 2.74 7.27
N HIS A 45 -1.40 3.61 6.52
CA HIS A 45 -1.99 4.27 5.36
C HIS A 45 -2.35 3.25 4.26
N SER A 46 -1.48 2.27 4.01
CA SER A 46 -1.72 1.22 3.01
C SER A 46 -2.91 0.35 3.37
N VAL A 47 -3.07 -0.06 4.63
CA VAL A 47 -4.23 -0.84 5.08
C VAL A 47 -5.53 -0.06 4.87
N GLY A 48 -5.54 1.24 5.22
CA GLY A 48 -6.70 2.11 5.01
C GLY A 48 -7.11 2.18 3.54
N MET A 49 -6.15 2.36 2.63
CA MET A 49 -6.44 2.38 1.20
C MET A 49 -6.89 1.01 0.68
N VAL A 50 -6.08 -0.03 0.88
CA VAL A 50 -6.33 -1.37 0.31
C VAL A 50 -7.65 -1.92 0.81
N GLY A 51 -7.94 -1.78 2.11
CA GLY A 51 -9.21 -2.24 2.68
C GLY A 51 -10.43 -1.55 2.05
N LYS A 52 -10.35 -0.23 1.82
CA LYS A 52 -11.47 0.52 1.23
C LYS A 52 -11.70 0.15 -0.24
N PHE A 53 -10.62 0.11 -1.03
CA PHE A 53 -10.70 -0.27 -2.44
C PHE A 53 -11.16 -1.72 -2.62
N MET A 54 -10.72 -2.65 -1.76
CA MET A 54 -11.17 -4.04 -1.81
C MET A 54 -12.63 -4.18 -1.41
N ALA A 55 -13.11 -3.43 -0.41
CA ALA A 55 -14.52 -3.43 -0.09
C ALA A 55 -15.38 -2.94 -1.28
N GLU A 56 -14.96 -1.87 -1.95
CA GLU A 56 -15.62 -1.37 -3.16
C GLU A 56 -15.57 -2.37 -4.32
N THR A 57 -14.42 -3.04 -4.51
CA THR A 57 -14.25 -4.07 -5.55
C THR A 57 -15.18 -5.26 -5.28
N MET A 58 -15.29 -5.69 -4.01
CA MET A 58 -16.17 -6.79 -3.62
C MET A 58 -17.65 -6.43 -3.73
N GLU A 59 -18.03 -5.18 -3.47
CA GLU A 59 -19.39 -4.68 -3.68
C GLU A 59 -19.78 -4.61 -5.17
N GLN A 60 -18.80 -4.46 -6.07
CA GLN A 60 -19.00 -4.42 -7.52
C GLN A 60 -18.90 -5.80 -8.19
N ALA A 61 -18.51 -6.85 -7.45
CA ALA A 61 -18.40 -8.20 -7.98
C ALA A 61 -19.78 -8.76 -8.36
N ASP A 62 -19.81 -9.63 -9.38
CA ASP A 62 -21.05 -10.23 -9.86
C ASP A 62 -21.63 -11.17 -8.78
N PRO A 63 -22.87 -10.94 -8.30
CA PRO A 63 -23.49 -11.80 -7.30
C PRO A 63 -23.91 -13.16 -7.85
N ASP A 64 -24.17 -13.30 -9.16
CA ASP A 64 -24.79 -14.50 -9.73
C ASP A 64 -23.97 -15.78 -9.48
N PRO A 65 -22.64 -15.81 -9.68
CA PRO A 65 -21.82 -16.98 -9.38
C PRO A 65 -21.82 -17.34 -7.88
N ALA A 66 -21.95 -16.34 -7.00
CA ALA A 66 -21.93 -16.53 -5.55
C ALA A 66 -23.25 -17.13 -5.06
N GLU A 67 -24.38 -16.63 -5.57
CA GLU A 67 -25.72 -17.16 -5.29
C GLU A 67 -25.90 -18.57 -5.85
N ALA A 68 -25.40 -18.84 -7.06
CA ALA A 68 -25.41 -20.16 -7.66
C ALA A 68 -24.67 -21.19 -6.80
N LEU A 69 -23.45 -20.89 -6.34
CA LEU A 69 -22.71 -21.80 -5.47
C LEU A 69 -23.40 -21.97 -4.11
N PHE A 70 -23.94 -20.90 -3.53
CA PHE A 70 -24.69 -20.98 -2.27
C PHE A 70 -25.93 -21.89 -2.40
N SER A 71 -26.62 -21.87 -3.54
CA SER A 71 -27.79 -22.72 -3.80
C SER A 71 -27.48 -24.22 -3.80
N THR A 72 -26.21 -24.61 -3.97
CA THR A 72 -25.76 -26.02 -3.89
C THR A 72 -25.54 -26.52 -2.46
N GLY A 73 -25.74 -25.67 -1.45
CA GLY A 73 -25.48 -25.97 -0.04
C GLY A 73 -24.06 -25.60 0.43
N ALA A 74 -23.32 -24.83 -0.36
CA ALA A 74 -21.99 -24.37 -0.01
C ALA A 74 -22.01 -23.36 1.16
N ASP A 75 -21.05 -23.48 2.07
CA ASP A 75 -20.91 -22.53 3.18
C ASP A 75 -20.31 -21.19 2.73
N ARG A 76 -20.51 -20.13 3.52
CA ARG A 76 -20.03 -18.77 3.25
C ARG A 76 -18.52 -18.68 2.99
N LEU A 77 -17.71 -19.48 3.69
CA LEU A 77 -16.28 -19.53 3.45
C LEU A 77 -15.95 -20.14 2.08
N GLN A 78 -16.71 -21.14 1.64
CA GLN A 78 -16.51 -21.75 0.32
C GLN A 78 -16.85 -20.76 -0.79
N VAL A 79 -17.95 -20.03 -0.65
CA VAL A 79 -18.33 -18.95 -1.59
C VAL A 79 -17.27 -17.85 -1.63
N PHE A 80 -16.77 -17.41 -0.47
CA PHE A 80 -15.71 -16.41 -0.40
C PHE A 80 -14.44 -16.87 -1.13
N VAL A 81 -13.93 -18.06 -0.81
CA VAL A 81 -12.65 -18.56 -1.35
C VAL A 81 -12.72 -18.94 -2.82
N HIS A 82 -13.84 -19.49 -3.28
CA HIS A 82 -13.93 -20.05 -4.64
C HIS A 82 -14.60 -19.12 -5.66
N VAL A 83 -15.33 -18.10 -5.19
CA VAL A 83 -16.05 -17.19 -6.09
C VAL A 83 -15.58 -15.76 -5.91
N LEU A 84 -15.69 -15.22 -4.70
CA LEU A 84 -15.44 -13.80 -4.48
C LEU A 84 -13.95 -13.45 -4.53
N LEU A 85 -13.10 -14.25 -3.87
CA LEU A 85 -11.66 -14.04 -3.85
C LEU A 85 -11.05 -14.14 -5.25
N PRO A 86 -11.34 -15.17 -6.09
CA PRO A 86 -10.81 -15.24 -7.45
C PRO A 86 -11.30 -14.11 -8.36
N GLN A 87 -12.55 -13.66 -8.19
CA GLN A 87 -13.08 -12.52 -8.94
C GLN A 87 -12.35 -11.21 -8.59
N CYS A 88 -12.05 -10.97 -7.32
CA CYS A 88 -11.36 -9.75 -6.88
C CYS A 88 -9.82 -9.84 -6.95
N LEU A 89 -9.25 -11.05 -7.10
CA LEU A 89 -7.80 -11.29 -7.06
C LEU A 89 -7.00 -10.45 -8.07
N PRO A 90 -7.43 -10.30 -9.35
CA PRO A 90 -6.70 -9.46 -10.30
C PRO A 90 -6.61 -8.00 -9.84
N SER A 91 -7.71 -7.44 -9.34
CA SER A 91 -7.77 -6.09 -8.78
C SER A 91 -6.91 -5.95 -7.51
N LEU A 92 -6.92 -6.96 -6.63
CA LEU A 92 -6.09 -6.97 -5.43
C LEU A 92 -4.59 -6.95 -5.78
N LEU A 93 -4.17 -7.76 -6.74
CA LEU A 93 -2.77 -7.81 -7.18
C LEU A 93 -2.35 -6.50 -7.85
N ASP A 94 -3.21 -5.95 -8.71
CA ASP A 94 -3.00 -4.66 -9.37
C ASP A 94 -2.79 -3.52 -8.36
N LEU A 95 -3.64 -3.48 -7.33
CA LEU A 95 -3.56 -2.54 -6.24
C LEU A 95 -2.33 -2.77 -5.36
N ALA A 96 -1.97 -4.02 -5.07
CA ALA A 96 -0.79 -4.36 -4.28
C ALA A 96 0.51 -3.90 -4.95
N PHE A 97 0.67 -4.13 -6.25
CA PHE A 97 1.84 -3.66 -7.00
C PHE A 97 1.90 -2.13 -7.06
N TYR A 98 0.78 -1.47 -7.32
CA TYR A 98 0.69 -0.02 -7.28
C TYR A 98 1.06 0.56 -5.89
N ARG A 99 0.57 -0.06 -4.82
CA ARG A 99 0.91 0.32 -3.45
C ARG A 99 2.35 0.09 -3.10
N TRP A 100 2.94 -1.01 -3.57
CA TRP A 100 4.35 -1.30 -3.34
C TRP A 100 5.26 -0.24 -3.97
N GLU A 101 5.02 0.10 -5.23
CA GLU A 101 5.75 1.15 -5.95
C GLU A 101 5.61 2.52 -5.27
N PHE A 102 4.37 2.87 -4.87
CA PHE A 102 4.11 4.09 -4.10
C PHE A 102 4.86 4.11 -2.76
N ASN A 103 4.79 3.02 -1.99
CA ASN A 103 5.45 2.91 -0.69
C ASN A 103 6.98 3.02 -0.80
N MET A 104 7.60 2.49 -1.86
CA MET A 104 9.04 2.65 -2.08
C MET A 104 9.44 4.11 -2.32
N ARG A 105 8.66 4.86 -3.10
CA ARG A 105 8.89 6.30 -3.29
C ARG A 105 8.65 7.09 -2.00
N SER A 106 7.54 6.82 -1.31
CA SER A 106 7.21 7.47 -0.04
C SER A 106 8.28 7.21 1.02
N ALA A 107 8.86 6.01 1.10
CA ALA A 107 9.91 5.67 2.07
C ALA A 107 11.15 6.58 1.97
N VAL A 108 11.53 7.01 0.76
CA VAL A 108 12.63 7.96 0.57
C VAL A 108 12.29 9.32 1.16
N ALA A 109 11.06 9.81 0.93
CA ALA A 109 10.60 11.07 1.49
C ALA A 109 10.46 11.00 3.03
N LEU A 110 10.02 9.86 3.56
CA LEU A 110 9.89 9.65 5.01
C LEU A 110 11.25 9.65 5.72
N GLY A 111 12.33 9.24 5.05
CA GLY A 111 13.68 9.37 5.61
C GLY A 111 14.05 10.82 5.98
N ALA A 112 13.41 11.81 5.35
CA ALA A 112 13.60 13.22 5.68
C ALA A 112 13.20 13.63 7.07
N VAL A 113 12.16 12.99 7.59
CA VAL A 113 11.56 13.32 8.88
C VAL A 113 12.10 12.44 10.01
N GLY A 114 13.19 11.71 9.75
CA GLY A 114 13.83 10.85 10.74
C GLY A 114 13.23 9.44 10.82
N ALA A 115 12.45 9.04 9.81
CA ALA A 115 11.91 7.69 9.68
C ALA A 115 12.92 6.66 9.10
N GLY A 116 14.21 7.03 9.04
CA GLY A 116 15.30 6.13 8.61
C GLY A 116 15.38 5.86 7.10
N GLY A 117 16.33 5.00 6.71
CA GLY A 117 16.48 4.50 5.34
C GLY A 117 17.31 5.41 4.43
N ILE A 118 17.28 5.16 3.12
CA ILE A 118 18.14 5.89 2.16
C ILE A 118 17.84 7.39 2.09
N GLY A 119 16.62 7.79 2.47
CA GLY A 119 16.23 9.19 2.56
C GLY A 119 16.96 9.97 3.66
N THR A 120 17.37 9.32 4.77
CA THR A 120 18.18 10.00 5.79
C THR A 120 19.56 10.33 5.25
N GLU A 121 20.18 9.41 4.51
CA GLU A 121 21.49 9.63 3.89
C GLU A 121 21.43 10.75 2.85
N LEU A 122 20.37 10.77 2.03
CA LEU A 122 20.18 11.83 1.03
C LEU A 122 20.12 13.22 1.69
N ILE A 123 19.41 13.34 2.81
CA ILE A 123 19.27 14.61 3.51
C ILE A 123 20.51 14.97 4.32
N SER A 124 21.22 14.00 4.87
CA SER A 124 22.53 14.22 5.46
C SER A 124 23.53 14.77 4.42
N ALA A 125 23.60 14.16 3.24
CA ALA A 125 24.46 14.62 2.14
C ALA A 125 24.10 16.04 1.68
N LEU A 126 22.80 16.34 1.55
CA LEU A 126 22.31 17.68 1.21
C LEU A 126 22.69 18.72 2.28
N ARG A 127 22.59 18.38 3.57
CA ARG A 127 22.97 19.26 4.68
C ARG A 127 24.48 19.55 4.70
N LEU A 128 25.29 18.57 4.29
CA LEU A 128 26.73 18.71 4.15
C LEU A 128 27.16 19.40 2.85
N LEU A 129 26.20 19.71 1.95
CA LEU A 129 26.45 20.23 0.61
C LEU A 129 27.38 19.34 -0.22
N ASP A 130 27.43 18.04 0.07
CA ASP A 130 28.20 17.05 -0.69
C ASP A 130 27.39 16.63 -1.93
N TYR A 131 27.47 17.45 -2.97
CA TYR A 131 26.75 17.19 -4.22
C TYR A 131 27.19 15.89 -4.89
N GLY A 132 28.43 15.41 -4.66
CA GLY A 132 28.89 14.12 -5.18
C GLY A 132 28.10 12.97 -4.58
N GLN A 133 27.95 12.96 -3.25
CA GLN A 133 27.14 11.96 -2.55
C GLN A 133 25.64 12.09 -2.88
N VAL A 134 25.12 13.32 -3.00
CA VAL A 134 23.71 13.56 -3.39
C VAL A 134 23.41 12.96 -4.75
N THR A 135 24.23 13.24 -5.78
CA THR A 135 24.01 12.69 -7.12
C THR A 135 24.10 11.16 -7.14
N ALA A 136 25.05 10.58 -6.39
CA ALA A 136 25.17 9.13 -6.28
C ALA A 136 23.92 8.49 -5.65
N LEU A 137 23.42 9.05 -4.54
CA LEU A 137 22.21 8.55 -3.87
C LEU A 137 20.96 8.71 -4.74
N LEU A 138 20.81 9.84 -5.44
CA LEU A 138 19.71 10.05 -6.38
C LEU A 138 19.71 9.04 -7.53
N LEU A 139 20.88 8.71 -8.10
CA LEU A 139 21.00 7.67 -9.12
C LEU A 139 20.59 6.29 -8.58
N VAL A 140 21.03 5.93 -7.37
CA VAL A 140 20.64 4.66 -6.73
C VAL A 140 19.14 4.60 -6.51
N ILE A 141 18.53 5.66 -5.98
CA ILE A 141 17.07 5.74 -5.77
C ILE A 141 16.33 5.63 -7.10
N PHE A 142 16.77 6.35 -8.13
CA PHE A 142 16.15 6.33 -9.46
C PHE A 142 16.18 4.93 -10.08
N LEU A 143 17.34 4.26 -10.03
CA LEU A 143 17.49 2.90 -10.54
C LEU A 143 16.63 1.91 -9.73
N ALA A 144 16.61 2.01 -8.41
CA ALA A 144 15.80 1.13 -7.56
C ALA A 144 14.30 1.28 -7.84
N VAL A 145 13.79 2.51 -7.89
CA VAL A 145 12.37 2.78 -8.19
C VAL A 145 12.04 2.35 -9.62
N GLY A 146 12.91 2.62 -10.60
CA GLY A 146 12.70 2.21 -11.99
C GLY A 146 12.72 0.69 -12.19
N LEU A 147 13.49 -0.06 -11.41
CA LEU A 147 13.45 -1.53 -11.42
C LEU A 147 12.12 -2.05 -10.87
N VAL A 148 11.64 -1.47 -9.78
CA VAL A 148 10.36 -1.85 -9.15
C VAL A 148 9.17 -1.54 -10.05
N ASP A 149 9.19 -0.39 -10.73
CA ASP A 149 8.16 -0.01 -11.71
C ASP A 149 8.13 -0.97 -12.91
N GLN A 150 9.30 -1.34 -13.44
CA GLN A 150 9.38 -2.34 -14.51
C GLN A 150 8.90 -3.73 -14.09
N LEU A 151 9.22 -4.17 -12.88
CA LEU A 151 8.71 -5.44 -12.35
C LEU A 151 7.20 -5.38 -12.18
N SER A 152 6.69 -4.30 -11.61
CA SER A 152 5.25 -4.09 -11.36
C SER A 152 4.45 -4.04 -12.66
N SER A 153 4.96 -3.38 -13.70
CA SER A 153 4.30 -3.31 -15.01
C SER A 153 4.28 -4.67 -15.73
N ARG A 154 5.36 -5.46 -15.65
CA ARG A 154 5.41 -6.81 -16.22
C ARG A 154 4.43 -7.75 -15.51
N CYS A 155 4.36 -7.72 -14.19
CA CYS A 155 3.40 -8.51 -13.42
C CYS A 155 1.95 -8.14 -13.79
N ARG A 156 1.66 -6.84 -13.92
CA ARG A 156 0.34 -6.33 -14.33
C ARG A 156 -0.08 -6.80 -15.73
N GLN A 157 0.85 -6.77 -16.69
CA GLN A 157 0.60 -7.25 -18.06
C GLN A 157 0.34 -8.76 -18.12
N SER A 158 0.88 -9.54 -17.19
CA SER A 158 0.60 -10.98 -17.11
C SER A 158 -0.78 -11.28 -16.53
N LEU A 159 -1.36 -10.36 -15.75
CA LEU A 159 -2.70 -10.50 -15.15
C LEU A 159 -3.82 -10.05 -16.10
N ALA A 160 -3.50 -9.21 -17.09
CA ALA A 160 -4.44 -8.73 -18.10
C ALA A 160 -4.57 -9.66 -19.33
N ARG A 161 -3.86 -10.80 -19.34
CA ARG A 161 -3.99 -11.87 -20.35
C ARG A 161 -4.72 -13.06 -19.75
#